data_AF-T0RPQ7-F1
#
_entry.id   AF-T0RPQ7-F1
#
_cell.length_a   1.000
_cell.length_b   1.000
_cell.length_c   1.000
_cell.angle_alpha   90.00
_cell.angle_beta   90.00
_cell.angle_gamma   90.00
#
_symmetry.space_group_name_H-M   'P 1'
#
loop_
_entity.id
_entity.type
_entity.pdbx_description
1 polymer ?
#
loop_
_entity_poly.entity_id
_entity_poly.type
_entity_poly.pdbx_seq_one_letter_code
_entity_poly.pdbx_strand_id
1 'polypeptide(L)' 'MAKRKKQKQIFKYECTMTGEIYKTTKKAENPDDLISVSAYYEMNPEEDDRPENIKKELGVE' A
#
# COMPACT_ATOMS: atom_id res chain seq x y z
N MET A 1 -34.06 -19.09 -2.67
CA MET A 1 -32.70 -19.58 -2.99
C MET A 1 -31.69 -18.80 -2.16
N ALA A 2 -30.92 -19.46 -1.29
CA ALA A 2 -29.90 -18.78 -0.49
C ALA A 2 -28.76 -18.29 -1.41
N LYS A 3 -28.48 -16.98 -1.43
CA LYS A 3 -27.33 -16.42 -2.17
C LYS A 3 -26.04 -17.01 -1.58
N ARG A 4 -25.33 -17.85 -2.34
CA ARG A 4 -23.97 -18.30 -1.98
C ARG A 4 -23.07 -17.06 -1.78
N LYS A 5 -22.53 -16.87 -0.57
CA LYS A 5 -21.49 -15.86 -0.33
C LYS A 5 -20.30 -16.18 -1.22
N LYS A 6 -19.90 -15.23 -2.07
CA LYS A 6 -18.63 -15.33 -2.83
C LYS A 6 -17.49 -15.32 -1.81
N GLN A 7 -16.63 -16.35 -1.84
CA GLN A 7 -15.40 -16.33 -1.05
C GLN A 7 -14.50 -15.22 -1.60
N LYS A 8 -14.14 -14.27 -0.74
CA LYS A 8 -13.17 -13.22 -1.07
C LYS A 8 -11.80 -13.75 -0.67
N GLN A 9 -10.93 -13.99 -1.63
CA GLN A 9 -9.54 -14.32 -1.36
C GLN A 9 -8.80 -13.04 -0.92
N ILE A 10 -8.07 -13.13 0.18
CA ILE A 10 -7.27 -12.03 0.71
C ILE A 10 -5.80 -12.46 0.61
N PHE A 11 -5.02 -11.67 -0.12
CA PHE A 11 -3.58 -11.79 -0.21
C PHE A 11 -2.94 -10.87 0.83
N LYS A 12 -1.84 -11.32 1.43
CA LYS A 12 -1.06 -10.55 2.38
C LYS A 12 0.34 -10.40 1.81
N TYR A 13 0.86 -9.19 1.82
CA TYR A 13 2.18 -8.85 1.32
C TYR A 13 2.92 -8.03 2.38
N GLU A 14 4.21 -8.27 2.51
CA GLU A 14 5.09 -7.53 3.42
C GLU A 14 5.83 -6.46 2.61
N CYS A 15 5.89 -5.23 3.11
CA CYS A 15 6.74 -4.21 2.53
C CYS A 15 8.19 -4.49 2.90
N THR A 16 9.04 -4.64 1.89
CA THR A 16 10.47 -4.95 2.06
C THR A 16 11.26 -3.87 2.82
N MET A 17 10.77 -2.63 2.84
CA MET A 17 11.44 -1.51 3.50
C MET A 17 10.99 -1.31 4.95
N THR A 18 9.69 -1.42 5.24
CA THR A 18 9.14 -1.16 6.58
C THR A 18 8.79 -2.41 7.37
N GLY A 19 8.76 -3.59 6.74
CA GLY A 19 8.32 -4.85 7.36
C GLY A 19 6.81 -4.90 7.65
N GLU A 20 6.05 -3.90 7.20
CA GLU A 20 4.61 -3.82 7.43
C GLU A 20 3.83 -4.76 6.50
N ILE A 21 2.78 -5.38 7.02
CA ILE A 21 1.96 -6.34 6.27
C ILE A 21 0.68 -5.67 5.78
N TYR A 22 0.56 -5.54 4.47
CA TYR A 22 -0.63 -5.03 3.79
C TYR A 22 -1.49 -6.17 3.25
N LYS A 23 -2.80 -5.95 3.19
CA LYS A 23 -3.76 -6.93 2.68
C LYS A 23 -4.49 -6.38 1.47
N THR A 24 -4.59 -7.18 0.42
CA THR A 24 -5.32 -6.82 -0.78
C THR A 24 -6.14 -8.00 -1.29
N THR A 25 -7.22 -7.72 -1.99
CA THR A 25 -8.03 -8.75 -2.65
C THR A 25 -7.55 -9.05 -4.07
N LYS A 26 -6.61 -8.24 -4.59
CA LYS A 26 -6.02 -8.41 -5.92
C LYS A 26 -4.64 -9.05 -5.77
N LYS A 27 -4.39 -10.14 -6.52
CA LYS A 27 -3.06 -10.75 -6.56
C LYS A 27 -2.09 -9.80 -7.25
N ALA A 28 -0.96 -9.52 -6.62
CA ALA A 28 0.15 -8.81 -7.23
C ALA A 28 0.88 -9.72 -8.22
N GLU A 29 1.31 -9.16 -9.35
CA GLU A 29 2.08 -9.88 -10.37
C GLU A 29 3.50 -10.14 -9.89
N ASN A 30 4.15 -9.11 -9.34
CA ASN A 30 5.47 -9.17 -8.73
C ASN A 30 5.37 -8.72 -7.26
N PRO A 31 5.26 -9.66 -6.30
CA PRO A 31 5.10 -9.30 -4.90
C PRO A 31 6.41 -8.82 -4.25
N ASP A 32 7.58 -9.21 -4.76
CA ASP A 32 8.88 -8.82 -4.23
C ASP A 32 9.21 -7.34 -4.47
N ASP A 33 8.66 -6.74 -5.53
CA ASP A 33 8.81 -5.31 -5.86
C ASP A 33 7.80 -4.41 -5.10
N LEU A 34 6.96 -4.98 -4.24
CA LEU A 34 5.98 -4.19 -3.51
C LEU A 34 6.62 -3.36 -2.40
N ILE A 35 6.47 -2.06 -2.51
CA ILE A 35 6.83 -1.08 -1.49
C ILE A 35 5.58 -0.38 -0.96
N SER A 36 5.65 0.11 0.28
CA SER A 36 4.59 0.92 0.85
C SER A 36 4.55 2.29 0.16
N VAL A 37 3.38 2.94 0.23
CA VAL A 37 3.19 4.27 -0.37
C VAL A 37 4.12 5.30 0.26
N SER A 38 4.36 5.21 1.57
CA SER A 38 5.33 6.06 2.26
C SER A 38 6.74 5.86 1.71
N ALA A 39 7.18 4.60 1.61
CA ALA A 39 8.50 4.26 1.09
C ALA A 39 8.71 4.73 -0.36
N TYR A 40 7.66 4.69 -1.19
CA TYR A 40 7.70 5.24 -2.54
C TYR A 40 8.05 6.73 -2.55
N TYR A 41 7.36 7.53 -1.73
CA TYR A 41 7.59 8.98 -1.66
C TYR A 41 8.89 9.36 -0.95
N GLU A 42 9.38 8.52 -0.02
CA GLU A 42 10.72 8.71 0.57
C GLU A 42 11.83 8.56 -0.48
N MET A 43 11.64 7.67 -1.47
CA MET A 43 12.60 7.51 -2.58
C MET A 43 12.38 8.52 -3.72
N ASN A 44 11.15 9.01 -3.90
CA ASN A 44 10.77 9.92 -4.99
C ASN A 44 10.08 11.18 -4.43
N PRO A 45 10.82 12.04 -3.71
CA PRO A 45 10.22 13.21 -3.06
C PRO A 45 9.70 14.26 -4.05
N GLU A 46 10.25 14.30 -5.26
CA GLU A 46 9.80 15.19 -6.34
C GLU A 46 8.42 14.83 -6.91
N GLU A 47 8.00 13.57 -6.76
CA GLU A 47 6.69 13.08 -7.20
C GLU A 47 5.65 13.09 -6.08
N ASP A 48 5.97 13.70 -4.94
CA ASP A 48 5.05 13.78 -3.82
C ASP A 48 3.91 14.77 -4.07
N ASP A 49 2.84 14.27 -4.69
CA ASP A 49 1.56 14.95 -4.92
C ASP A 49 0.64 14.96 -3.67
N ARG A 50 1.09 14.44 -2.51
CA ARG A 50 0.22 14.39 -1.32
C ARG A 50 -0.29 15.80 -0.95
N PRO A 51 -1.58 15.95 -0.59
CA PRO A 51 -2.12 17.24 -0.14
C PRO A 51 -1.34 17.86 1.02
N GLU A 52 -1.26 19.19 1.08
CA GLU A 52 -0.50 19.92 2.11
C GLU A 52 -0.91 19.53 3.54
N ASN A 53 -2.20 19.25 3.79
CA ASN A 53 -2.63 18.80 5.11
C ASN A 53 -2.00 17.45 5.50
N ILE A 54 -1.81 16.54 4.54
CA ILE A 54 -1.18 15.23 4.76
C ILE A 54 0.33 15.40 4.96
N LYS A 55 0.98 16.28 4.19
CA LYS A 55 2.42 16.58 4.33
C LYS A 55 2.73 17.16 5.71
N LYS A 56 1.89 18.07 6.21
CA LYS A 56 1.97 18.61 7.58
C LYS A 56 1.81 17.55 8.66
N GLU A 57 0.84 16.64 8.50
CA GLU A 57 0.64 15.53 9.46
C GLU A 57 1.83 14.57 9.50
N LEU A 58 2.53 14.39 8.37
CA LEU A 58 3.71 13.54 8.24
C LEU A 58 5.03 14.27 8.57
N GLY A 59 5.02 15.60 8.69
CA GLY A 59 6.21 16.40 9.00
C GLY A 59 7.23 16.50 7.87
N VAL A 60 6.79 16.42 6.61
CA VAL A 60 7.65 16.43 5.41
C VAL A 60 7.62 17.79 4.69
N GLU A 61 7.16 18.85 5.36
CA GLU A 61 6.95 20.22 4.84
C GLU A 61 7.84 21.24 5.54
#